data_AF-A0A517IEI2-F1
#
_entry.id   AF-A0A517IEI2-F1
#
_cell.length_a   1.000
_cell.length_b   1.000
_cell.length_c   1.000
_cell.angle_alpha   90.00
_cell.angle_beta   90.00
_cell.angle_gamma   90.00
#
_symmetry.space_group_name_H-M   'P 1'
#
loop_
_entity.id
_entity.type
_entity.pdbx_description
1 polymer ?
#
loop_
_entity_poly.entity_id
_entity_poly.type
_entity_poly.pdbx_seq_one_letter_code
_entity_poly.pdbx_strand_id
1 'polypeptide(L)'
;MNLDKLLEEFKESADRTLLREMDDTTGLEERIRMNIEKKGKKRFRFIYPVSAALVAVVLVIGFTPYLLQKESTSTHTPNGTSAEPGTHQKPDPKAHPASDDQAIMETVDEIVGVLRVGMTQDQIKDKVSMTYTAMDDYGAGGDDGADEYWGYSIFAKEGYERKDWAMIETEGLLKRDVGLELLVGWKDKKLHWYTVSYVQGKDVYLFKMNSNGTVNEDVVDVPQDGTQTPVATSVFDLKPEEQDRYYNYMYEKKDELLRGLSPIDVLKLYVKAQQEGQLEMQYALHIEDDGSEKPTPEQYLEDMKKDPVGARNSWKQLKKMQELASDITLEQTSDKEAVVWVAFKDNSDKVAYKMQKNKQGFWKLSWMARQ
;
A
#
# COMPACT_ATOMS: atom_id res chain seq x y z
N MET A 1 38.32 24.08 -25.65
CA MET A 1 37.51 24.93 -24.74
C MET A 1 38.32 25.04 -23.46
N ASN A 2 38.63 26.26 -23.00
CA ASN A 2 39.63 26.49 -21.96
C ASN A 2 39.02 26.34 -20.55
N LEU A 3 39.52 25.38 -19.77
CA LEU A 3 39.00 24.98 -18.45
C LEU A 3 38.98 26.16 -17.47
N ASP A 4 39.96 27.05 -17.59
CA ASP A 4 40.11 28.22 -16.73
C ASP A 4 38.93 29.20 -16.90
N LYS A 5 38.41 29.33 -18.12
CA LYS A 5 37.27 30.22 -18.43
C LYS A 5 35.96 29.69 -17.83
N LEU A 6 35.77 28.37 -17.85
CA LEU A 6 34.61 27.70 -17.21
C LEU A 6 34.67 27.82 -15.69
N LEU A 7 35.87 27.76 -15.10
CA LEU A 7 36.05 27.89 -13.66
C LEU A 7 35.79 29.33 -13.18
N GLU A 8 36.15 30.31 -14.01
CA GLU A 8 35.94 31.74 -13.73
C GLU A 8 34.46 32.12 -13.83
N GLU A 9 33.76 31.66 -14.88
CA GLU A 9 32.30 31.86 -15.06
C GLU A 9 31.46 31.15 -13.98
N PHE A 10 31.92 30.00 -13.49
CA PHE A 10 31.29 29.29 -12.38
C PHE A 10 31.47 30.02 -11.04
N LYS A 11 32.67 30.55 -10.77
CA LYS A 11 32.93 31.33 -9.55
C LYS A 11 32.14 32.63 -9.53
N GLU A 12 32.07 33.34 -10.67
CA GLU A 12 31.29 34.58 -10.77
C GLU A 12 29.77 34.32 -10.58
N SER A 13 29.26 33.17 -11.03
CA SER A 13 27.86 32.77 -10.83
C SER A 13 27.58 32.31 -9.39
N ALA A 14 28.52 31.62 -8.75
CA ALA A 14 28.37 31.17 -7.37
C ALA A 14 28.35 32.35 -6.38
N ASP A 15 29.23 33.34 -6.57
CA ASP A 15 29.29 34.53 -5.72
C ASP A 15 28.05 35.44 -5.89
N ARG A 16 27.41 35.45 -7.07
CA ARG A 16 26.18 36.23 -7.29
C ARG A 16 24.91 35.59 -6.74
N THR A 17 24.87 34.28 -6.56
CA THR A 17 23.60 33.56 -6.34
C THR A 17 23.48 32.93 -4.96
N LEU A 18 24.59 32.60 -4.28
CA LEU A 18 24.54 31.78 -3.07
C LEU A 18 24.99 32.48 -1.77
N LEU A 19 25.74 33.58 -1.84
CA LEU A 19 26.46 34.10 -0.66
C LEU A 19 26.07 35.50 -0.19
N ARG A 20 24.94 36.04 -0.66
CA ARG A 20 24.46 37.36 -0.20
C ARG A 20 23.58 37.33 1.06
N GLU A 21 23.23 36.15 1.59
CA GLU A 21 22.31 36.02 2.74
C GLU A 21 22.81 35.08 3.85
N MET A 22 24.12 34.98 4.10
CA MET A 22 24.62 34.22 5.26
C MET A 22 25.58 35.06 6.10
N ASP A 23 25.02 36.04 6.82
CA ASP A 23 25.74 36.80 7.86
C ASP A 23 25.89 36.02 9.19
N ASP A 24 25.47 34.75 9.27
CA ASP A 24 25.73 33.92 10.45
C ASP A 24 25.95 32.44 10.10
N THR A 25 27.22 32.03 10.09
CA THR A 25 27.66 30.64 9.86
C THR A 25 27.82 29.84 11.15
N THR A 26 27.53 30.43 12.31
CA THR A 26 27.80 29.84 13.63
C THR A 26 27.00 28.55 13.84
N GLY A 27 25.75 28.51 13.38
CA GLY A 27 24.89 27.32 13.48
C GLY A 27 25.31 26.16 12.56
N LEU A 28 26.01 26.43 11.46
CA LEU A 28 26.50 25.40 10.54
C LEU A 28 27.78 24.76 11.08
N GLU A 29 28.68 25.55 11.67
CA GLU A 29 29.88 25.04 12.33
C GLU A 29 29.55 24.14 13.53
N GLU A 30 28.54 24.49 14.35
CA GLU A 30 28.10 23.64 15.46
C GLU A 30 27.55 22.28 15.01
N ARG A 31 26.78 22.23 13.92
CA ARG A 31 26.26 20.98 13.35
C ARG A 31 27.37 20.10 12.76
N ILE A 32 28.37 20.70 12.12
CA ILE A 32 29.52 19.96 11.59
C ILE A 32 30.37 19.40 12.74
N ARG A 33 30.60 20.19 13.80
CA ARG A 33 31.38 19.76 14.96
C ARG A 33 30.70 18.61 15.73
N MET A 34 29.37 18.65 15.92
CA MET A 34 28.60 17.56 16.52
C MET A 34 28.63 16.25 15.70
N ASN A 35 28.63 16.34 14.36
CA ASN A 35 28.66 15.16 13.50
C ASN A 35 30.04 14.51 13.40
N ILE A 36 31.12 15.29 13.58
CA ILE A 36 32.49 14.78 13.60
C ILE A 36 32.77 14.06 14.93
N GLU A 37 32.27 14.55 16.07
CA GLU A 37 32.45 13.89 17.37
C GLU A 37 31.68 12.56 17.50
N LYS A 38 30.53 12.39 16.82
CA LYS A 38 29.76 11.13 16.86
C LYS A 38 30.35 10.00 16.01
N LYS A 39 31.24 10.28 15.04
CA LYS A 39 31.88 9.24 14.19
C LYS A 39 33.23 8.74 14.71
N GLY A 40 33.70 9.25 15.86
CA GLY A 40 35.00 8.93 16.43
C GLY A 40 35.00 7.91 17.56
N LYS A 41 34.24 6.79 17.50
CA LYS A 41 34.41 5.63 18.41
C LYS A 41 33.61 4.41 17.95
N LYS A 42 34.25 3.53 17.16
CA LYS A 42 34.17 2.05 17.23
C LYS A 42 34.99 1.45 16.08
N ARG A 43 36.26 1.18 16.34
CA ARG A 43 37.04 0.14 15.64
C ARG A 43 36.85 -1.15 16.44
N PHE A 44 36.35 -2.22 15.84
CA PHE A 44 36.80 -3.58 16.18
C PHE A 44 36.67 -4.50 14.95
N ARG A 45 37.63 -5.40 14.86
CA ARG A 45 38.10 -6.14 13.67
C ARG A 45 37.21 -7.33 13.32
N PHE A 46 37.21 -7.68 12.04
CA PHE A 46 36.78 -8.98 11.48
C PHE A 46 37.43 -10.18 12.19
N ILE A 47 36.70 -11.28 12.32
CA ILE A 47 37.08 -12.68 12.03
C ILE A 47 35.80 -13.55 12.09
N TYR A 48 35.50 -14.28 11.02
CA TYR A 48 34.59 -15.44 11.02
C TYR A 48 35.31 -16.67 11.59
N PRO A 49 34.58 -17.59 12.25
CA PRO A 49 34.65 -18.97 11.78
C PRO A 49 33.29 -19.65 11.69
N VAL A 50 33.18 -20.48 10.65
CA VAL A 50 32.18 -21.53 10.45
C VAL A 50 32.23 -22.53 11.62
N SER A 51 31.08 -22.93 12.17
CA SER A 51 30.71 -24.34 12.44
C SER A 51 29.40 -24.47 13.24
N ALA A 52 28.44 -25.15 12.62
CA ALA A 52 27.55 -26.20 13.13
C ALA A 52 26.66 -26.02 14.40
N ALA A 53 25.39 -26.41 14.18
CA ALA A 53 24.44 -27.04 15.09
C ALA A 53 23.62 -26.16 16.05
N LEU A 54 22.34 -25.93 15.69
CA LEU A 54 21.13 -26.27 16.47
C LEU A 54 19.94 -25.47 15.96
N VAL A 55 19.03 -26.10 15.20
CA VAL A 55 17.57 -25.98 15.45
C VAL A 55 16.91 -27.26 14.91
N ALA A 56 16.49 -28.11 15.83
CA ALA A 56 15.41 -29.05 15.60
C ALA A 56 14.16 -28.45 16.23
N VAL A 57 13.16 -28.06 15.44
CA VAL A 57 11.75 -28.01 15.86
C VAL A 57 10.86 -28.34 14.65
N VAL A 58 10.46 -29.61 14.61
CA VAL A 58 9.11 -30.14 14.31
C VAL A 58 8.38 -29.62 13.05
N LEU A 59 8.50 -30.42 11.99
CA LEU A 59 7.46 -30.59 10.97
C LEU A 59 6.31 -31.42 11.56
N VAL A 60 5.14 -30.83 11.76
CA VAL A 60 3.85 -31.55 11.74
C VAL A 60 2.94 -30.81 10.78
N ILE A 61 3.03 -31.19 9.51
CA ILE A 61 1.95 -31.00 8.54
C ILE A 61 0.99 -32.16 8.81
N GLY A 62 -0.10 -31.86 9.50
CA GLY A 62 -1.20 -32.78 9.74
C GLY A 62 -2.47 -32.22 9.13
N PHE A 63 -2.80 -32.69 7.92
CA PHE A 63 -4.15 -32.68 7.39
C PHE A 63 -5.08 -33.38 8.39
N THR A 64 -6.13 -32.71 8.86
CA THR A 64 -7.38 -33.37 9.28
C THR A 64 -8.59 -32.61 8.72
N PRO A 65 -9.58 -33.32 8.16
CA PRO A 65 -10.84 -32.74 7.72
C PRO A 65 -11.73 -32.46 8.93
N TYR A 66 -12.34 -31.27 8.99
CA TYR A 66 -13.26 -30.90 10.07
C TYR A 66 -14.64 -31.51 9.79
N LEU A 67 -15.05 -32.46 10.63
CA LEU A 67 -16.42 -32.94 10.79
C LEU A 67 -16.82 -32.72 12.26
N LEU A 68 -17.75 -31.77 12.43
CA LEU A 68 -18.71 -31.50 13.53
C LEU A 68 -18.33 -31.61 15.03
N GLN A 69 -18.97 -30.68 15.77
CA GLN A 69 -19.38 -30.72 17.19
C GLN A 69 -18.47 -29.89 18.13
N LYS A 70 -18.93 -28.93 18.95
CA LYS A 70 -20.27 -28.49 19.41
C LYS A 70 -20.17 -27.02 19.86
N GLU A 71 -21.33 -26.37 19.90
CA GLU A 71 -21.65 -25.12 20.59
C GLU A 71 -20.63 -24.59 21.61
N SER A 72 -20.16 -23.37 21.35
CA SER A 72 -19.80 -22.42 22.38
C SER A 72 -20.29 -21.06 21.92
N THR A 73 -21.50 -20.72 22.33
CA THR A 73 -22.00 -19.33 22.37
C THR A 73 -21.05 -18.52 23.25
N SER A 74 -20.08 -17.87 22.62
CA SER A 74 -19.40 -16.73 23.19
C SER A 74 -20.03 -15.48 22.58
N THR A 75 -21.07 -14.98 23.22
CA THR A 75 -21.54 -13.61 23.03
C THR A 75 -20.54 -12.68 23.71
N HIS A 76 -19.41 -12.41 23.04
CA HIS A 76 -18.62 -11.23 23.35
C HIS A 76 -19.14 -10.10 22.46
N THR A 77 -20.10 -9.35 22.97
CA THR A 77 -20.39 -8.01 22.46
C THR A 77 -19.21 -7.13 22.88
N PRO A 78 -18.46 -6.53 21.94
CA PRO A 78 -17.42 -5.58 22.32
C PRO A 78 -18.09 -4.35 22.95
N ASN A 79 -17.84 -4.13 24.24
CA ASN A 79 -18.28 -2.93 24.95
C ASN A 79 -17.37 -1.77 24.54
N GLY A 80 -17.70 -1.08 23.45
CA GLY A 80 -17.08 0.18 23.08
C GLY A 80 -17.58 1.34 23.95
N THR A 81 -16.70 2.27 24.31
CA THR A 81 -17.10 3.54 24.95
C THR A 81 -17.18 4.62 23.88
N SER A 82 -18.34 5.29 23.76
CA SER A 82 -18.47 6.46 22.91
C SER A 82 -17.63 7.60 23.48
N ALA A 83 -16.66 8.08 22.72
CA ALA A 83 -15.76 9.16 23.15
C ALA A 83 -16.30 10.53 22.68
N GLU A 84 -16.17 11.56 23.53
CA GLU A 84 -16.67 12.90 23.25
C GLU A 84 -16.01 13.52 22.01
N PRO A 85 -16.79 14.22 21.16
CA PRO A 85 -16.26 14.96 20.01
C PRO A 85 -15.34 16.10 20.46
N GLY A 86 -14.34 16.42 19.63
CA GLY A 86 -13.54 17.63 19.78
C GLY A 86 -14.43 18.85 19.95
N THR A 87 -14.05 19.77 20.83
CA THR A 87 -14.87 20.88 21.31
C THR A 87 -15.20 21.85 20.18
N HIS A 88 -16.27 21.58 19.41
CA HIS A 88 -17.10 22.50 18.61
C HIS A 88 -18.00 21.66 17.66
N GLN A 89 -19.18 21.23 18.11
CA GLN A 89 -20.24 20.78 17.19
C GLN A 89 -21.52 21.60 17.42
N LYS A 90 -21.74 22.54 16.50
CA LYS A 90 -23.09 22.97 16.12
C LYS A 90 -23.59 21.91 15.10
N PRO A 91 -24.87 21.51 15.11
CA PRO A 91 -25.39 20.59 14.09
C PRO A 91 -25.09 21.19 12.71
N ASP A 92 -24.39 20.41 11.87
CA ASP A 92 -23.99 20.84 10.54
C ASP A 92 -25.27 21.02 9.68
N PRO A 93 -25.54 22.22 9.13
CA PRO A 93 -26.65 22.42 8.21
C PRO A 93 -26.54 21.62 6.90
N LYS A 94 -25.48 20.83 6.70
CA LYS A 94 -25.26 19.94 5.56
C LYS A 94 -25.28 18.44 5.92
N ALA A 95 -26.08 18.01 6.89
CA ALA A 95 -26.29 16.57 7.09
C ALA A 95 -27.00 15.95 5.87
N HIS A 96 -26.22 15.39 4.95
CA HIS A 96 -26.74 14.62 3.81
C HIS A 96 -27.35 13.29 4.31
N PRO A 97 -28.43 12.81 3.71
CA PRO A 97 -29.03 11.53 4.10
C PRO A 97 -28.17 10.35 3.61
N ALA A 98 -28.24 9.20 4.30
CA ALA A 98 -27.61 7.93 3.87
C ALA A 98 -28.04 7.42 2.48
N SER A 99 -29.05 8.04 1.86
CA SER A 99 -29.49 7.73 0.50
C SER A 99 -28.78 8.54 -0.60
N ASP A 100 -27.91 9.48 -0.25
CA ASP A 100 -27.20 10.34 -1.20
C ASP A 100 -25.86 9.73 -1.61
N ASP A 101 -25.88 8.95 -2.70
CA ASP A 101 -24.68 8.29 -3.25
C ASP A 101 -23.57 9.28 -3.59
N GLN A 102 -23.91 10.49 -4.04
CA GLN A 102 -22.91 11.49 -4.38
C GLN A 102 -22.18 11.96 -3.11
N ALA A 103 -22.93 12.31 -2.06
CA ALA A 103 -22.35 12.74 -0.79
C ALA A 103 -21.51 11.62 -0.12
N ILE A 104 -21.96 10.37 -0.24
CA ILE A 104 -21.19 9.21 0.23
C ILE A 104 -19.85 9.14 -0.50
N MET A 105 -19.85 9.19 -1.83
CA MET A 105 -18.62 9.09 -2.60
C MET A 105 -17.68 10.27 -2.36
N GLU A 106 -18.20 11.50 -2.25
CA GLU A 106 -17.40 12.68 -1.89
C GLU A 106 -16.72 12.50 -0.53
N THR A 107 -17.43 11.93 0.45
CA THR A 107 -16.87 11.66 1.79
C THR A 107 -15.84 10.53 1.76
N VAL A 108 -16.06 9.47 0.98
CA VAL A 108 -15.06 8.40 0.77
C VAL A 108 -13.79 8.98 0.18
N ASP A 109 -13.91 9.81 -0.87
CA ASP A 109 -12.76 10.42 -1.52
C ASP A 109 -12.02 11.42 -0.61
N GLU A 110 -12.74 12.15 0.25
CA GLU A 110 -12.15 12.99 1.29
C GLU A 110 -11.35 12.14 2.29
N ILE A 111 -11.96 11.11 2.88
CA ILE A 111 -11.30 10.21 3.85
C ILE A 111 -10.02 9.61 3.23
N VAL A 112 -10.12 9.06 2.01
CA VAL A 112 -8.98 8.47 1.30
C VAL A 112 -7.91 9.53 0.99
N GLY A 113 -8.29 10.75 0.64
CA GLY A 113 -7.37 11.84 0.34
C GLY A 113 -6.57 12.34 1.55
N VAL A 114 -7.16 12.25 2.74
CA VAL A 114 -6.62 12.87 3.96
C VAL A 114 -5.95 11.90 4.93
N LEU A 115 -6.40 10.65 5.02
CA LEU A 115 -5.87 9.67 5.98
C LEU A 115 -4.63 8.93 5.45
N ARG A 116 -3.58 8.88 6.27
CA ARG A 116 -2.27 8.32 5.90
C ARG A 116 -1.65 7.54 7.05
N VAL A 117 -1.01 6.41 6.75
CA VAL A 117 -0.34 5.58 7.75
C VAL A 117 0.67 6.43 8.53
N GLY A 118 0.69 6.24 9.85
CA GLY A 118 1.57 6.99 10.75
C GLY A 118 0.98 8.28 11.34
N MET A 119 -0.19 8.73 10.88
CA MET A 119 -0.91 9.87 11.48
C MET A 119 -1.26 9.60 12.94
N THR A 120 -1.21 10.62 13.79
CA THR A 120 -1.62 10.49 15.20
C THR A 120 -3.13 10.54 15.35
N GLN A 121 -3.61 10.03 16.48
CA GLN A 121 -5.01 10.14 16.91
C GLN A 121 -5.54 11.58 16.86
N ASP A 122 -4.77 12.57 17.33
CA ASP A 122 -5.17 13.97 17.30
C ASP A 122 -5.28 14.50 15.86
N GLN A 123 -4.35 14.14 14.97
CA GLN A 123 -4.40 14.52 13.56
C GLN A 123 -5.62 13.94 12.84
N ILE A 124 -6.07 12.74 13.21
CA ILE A 124 -7.30 12.17 12.66
C ILE A 124 -8.52 12.89 13.22
N LYS A 125 -8.59 13.16 14.54
CA LYS A 125 -9.70 13.92 15.14
C LYS A 125 -9.90 15.30 14.50
N ASP A 126 -8.80 15.98 14.19
CA ASP A 126 -8.83 17.29 13.53
C ASP A 126 -9.36 17.21 12.08
N LYS A 127 -9.18 16.08 11.38
CA LYS A 127 -9.58 15.90 9.98
C LYS A 127 -10.93 15.22 9.81
N VAL A 128 -11.21 14.24 10.67
CA VAL A 128 -12.43 13.46 10.73
C VAL A 128 -13.17 13.92 11.97
N SER A 129 -13.82 15.08 11.87
CA SER A 129 -14.56 15.72 12.98
C SER A 129 -15.92 15.05 13.22
N MET A 130 -15.89 13.74 13.41
CA MET A 130 -17.06 12.87 13.59
C MET A 130 -16.94 12.08 14.89
N THR A 131 -18.08 11.75 15.49
CA THR A 131 -18.13 10.91 16.68
C THR A 131 -17.64 9.50 16.33
N TYR A 132 -16.90 8.89 17.26
CA TYR A 132 -16.37 7.54 17.10
C TYR A 132 -16.61 6.70 18.34
N THR A 133 -16.57 5.39 18.13
CA THR A 133 -16.59 4.37 19.19
C THR A 133 -15.18 3.82 19.32
N ALA A 134 -14.58 3.98 20.50
CA ALA A 134 -13.28 3.38 20.81
C ALA A 134 -13.47 1.95 21.30
N MET A 135 -12.62 1.04 20.82
CA MET A 135 -12.66 -0.39 21.10
C MET A 135 -11.23 -0.92 21.26
N ASP A 136 -11.00 -1.77 22.27
CA ASP A 136 -9.72 -2.47 22.45
C ASP A 136 -9.63 -3.72 21.55
N ASP A 137 -10.79 -4.24 21.13
CA ASP A 137 -10.93 -5.37 20.22
C ASP A 137 -12.21 -5.15 19.40
N TYR A 138 -12.10 -5.30 18.08
CA TYR A 138 -13.25 -5.21 17.16
C TYR A 138 -13.79 -6.58 16.75
N GLY A 139 -13.22 -7.68 17.26
CA GLY A 139 -13.76 -9.04 17.15
C GLY A 139 -13.22 -9.87 15.97
N ALA A 140 -12.32 -9.33 15.14
CA ALA A 140 -11.64 -10.14 14.13
C ALA A 140 -10.47 -10.92 14.77
N GLY A 141 -10.44 -12.24 14.58
CA GLY A 141 -9.38 -13.11 15.11
C GLY A 141 -7.98 -12.61 14.70
N GLY A 142 -7.14 -12.35 15.71
CA GLY A 142 -5.96 -11.50 15.61
C GLY A 142 -4.80 -12.03 14.75
N ASP A 143 -4.33 -11.15 13.87
CA ASP A 143 -2.92 -10.77 13.63
C ASP A 143 -2.89 -9.60 12.62
N ASP A 144 -3.64 -8.53 12.89
CA ASP A 144 -3.63 -7.32 12.06
C ASP A 144 -2.64 -6.24 12.57
N GLY A 145 -1.93 -6.57 13.66
CA GLY A 145 -0.87 -5.78 14.24
C GLY A 145 -1.32 -4.53 15.01
N ALA A 146 -2.62 -4.28 15.15
CA ALA A 146 -3.18 -3.13 15.84
C ALA A 146 -3.42 -3.39 17.34
N ASP A 147 -3.37 -2.34 18.16
CA ASP A 147 -3.54 -2.36 19.62
C ASP A 147 -4.79 -1.62 20.12
N GLU A 148 -5.43 -0.82 19.27
CA GLU A 148 -6.66 -0.07 19.56
C GLU A 148 -7.44 0.15 18.25
N TYR A 149 -8.76 0.32 18.33
CA TYR A 149 -9.63 0.52 17.17
C TYR A 149 -10.63 1.65 17.39
N TRP A 150 -10.83 2.47 16.36
CA TRP A 150 -11.90 3.47 16.32
C TRP A 150 -12.87 3.19 15.18
N GLY A 151 -14.15 3.08 15.50
CA GLY A 151 -15.23 2.91 14.53
C GLY A 151 -16.06 4.18 14.37
N TYR A 152 -16.36 4.54 13.13
CA TYR A 152 -17.18 5.69 12.75
C TYR A 152 -18.36 5.23 11.90
N SER A 153 -19.59 5.56 12.32
CA SER A 153 -20.80 5.36 11.50
C SER A 153 -21.22 6.71 10.93
N ILE A 154 -21.12 6.86 9.61
CA ILE A 154 -21.25 8.15 8.91
C ILE A 154 -22.52 8.12 8.05
N PHE A 155 -23.25 9.24 8.04
CA PHE A 155 -24.63 9.34 7.52
C PHE A 155 -25.62 8.38 8.20
N ALA A 156 -25.34 7.96 9.43
CA ALA A 156 -26.21 7.10 10.20
C ALA A 156 -27.57 7.76 10.51
N LYS A 157 -28.66 6.99 10.40
CA LYS A 157 -29.98 7.44 10.87
C LYS A 157 -29.96 7.70 12.38
N GLU A 158 -30.85 8.56 12.85
CA GLU A 158 -31.01 8.80 14.28
C GLU A 158 -31.30 7.49 15.02
N GLY A 159 -30.55 7.23 16.10
CA GLY A 159 -30.65 6.00 16.90
C GLY A 159 -30.00 4.76 16.28
N TYR A 160 -29.32 4.89 15.13
CA TYR A 160 -28.50 3.82 14.59
C TYR A 160 -27.27 3.61 15.48
N GLU A 161 -27.07 2.37 15.93
CA GLU A 161 -25.91 1.97 16.72
C GLU A 161 -25.27 0.73 16.10
N ARG A 162 -23.98 0.82 15.81
CA ARG A 162 -23.19 -0.30 15.31
C ARG A 162 -22.83 -1.25 16.45
N LYS A 163 -23.23 -2.51 16.33
CA LYS A 163 -23.11 -3.51 17.40
C LYS A 163 -21.90 -4.43 17.28
N ASP A 164 -21.47 -4.71 16.07
CA ASP A 164 -20.39 -5.65 15.78
C ASP A 164 -19.52 -5.10 14.66
N TRP A 165 -18.25 -4.83 14.97
CA TRP A 165 -17.30 -4.28 14.01
C TRP A 165 -16.48 -5.36 13.30
N ALA A 166 -16.63 -6.63 13.68
CA ALA A 166 -15.89 -7.75 13.10
C ALA A 166 -16.35 -8.07 11.68
N MET A 167 -17.60 -7.74 11.35
CA MET A 167 -18.25 -8.04 10.07
C MET A 167 -18.76 -6.74 9.45
N ILE A 168 -18.66 -6.60 8.12
CA ILE A 168 -19.20 -5.43 7.39
C ILE A 168 -20.73 -5.35 7.59
N GLU A 169 -21.27 -4.15 7.87
CA GLU A 169 -22.73 -3.93 8.00
C GLU A 169 -23.42 -3.91 6.64
N THR A 170 -23.37 -5.01 5.91
CA THR A 170 -23.96 -5.06 4.58
C THR A 170 -25.45 -4.75 4.60
N GLU A 171 -26.19 -5.26 5.60
CA GLU A 171 -27.64 -5.05 5.70
C GLU A 171 -27.98 -3.57 5.95
N GLY A 172 -27.36 -2.94 6.96
CA GLY A 172 -27.56 -1.52 7.24
C GLY A 172 -27.11 -0.61 6.10
N LEU A 173 -25.99 -0.93 5.41
CA LEU A 173 -25.53 -0.20 4.23
C LEU A 173 -26.50 -0.31 3.06
N LEU A 174 -27.01 -1.51 2.74
CA LEU A 174 -27.99 -1.70 1.66
C LEU A 174 -29.35 -1.08 1.97
N LYS A 175 -29.80 -1.12 3.24
CA LYS A 175 -31.04 -0.48 3.70
C LYS A 175 -30.92 1.04 3.88
N ARG A 176 -29.72 1.59 3.67
CA ARG A 176 -29.42 3.01 3.89
C ARG A 176 -29.72 3.45 5.32
N ASP A 177 -29.50 2.57 6.30
CA ASP A 177 -29.55 2.91 7.73
C ASP A 177 -28.26 3.62 8.17
N VAL A 178 -27.17 3.35 7.46
CA VAL A 178 -25.88 4.04 7.50
C VAL A 178 -25.38 4.19 6.05
N GLY A 179 -24.70 5.29 5.73
CA GLY A 179 -24.20 5.54 4.37
C GLY A 179 -22.80 4.97 4.14
N LEU A 180 -21.94 5.10 5.14
CA LEU A 180 -20.61 4.50 5.15
C LEU A 180 -20.11 4.28 6.57
N GLU A 181 -19.20 3.32 6.74
CA GLU A 181 -18.50 3.06 7.99
C GLU A 181 -16.99 3.14 7.77
N LEU A 182 -16.29 3.77 8.71
CA LEU A 182 -14.84 3.81 8.74
C LEU A 182 -14.37 3.08 9.99
N LEU A 183 -13.50 2.09 9.83
CA LEU A 183 -12.82 1.41 10.93
C LEU A 183 -11.33 1.71 10.84
N VAL A 184 -10.76 2.19 11.94
CA VAL A 184 -9.36 2.60 12.04
C VAL A 184 -8.65 1.71 13.04
N GLY A 185 -7.59 1.03 12.60
CA GLY A 185 -6.68 0.28 13.46
C GLY A 185 -5.46 1.13 13.83
N TRP A 186 -5.18 1.20 15.13
CA TRP A 186 -4.07 1.95 15.71
C TRP A 186 -2.93 1.01 16.09
N LYS A 187 -1.70 1.53 16.02
CA LYS A 187 -0.52 0.88 16.60
C LYS A 187 0.40 1.94 17.15
N ASP A 188 0.81 1.83 18.41
CA ASP A 188 1.66 2.83 19.06
C ASP A 188 1.07 4.26 18.92
N LYS A 189 -0.26 4.37 19.02
CA LYS A 189 -1.06 5.62 18.87
C LYS A 189 -0.95 6.30 17.49
N LYS A 190 -0.54 5.54 16.47
CA LYS A 190 -0.48 5.99 15.08
C LYS A 190 -1.38 5.14 14.20
N LEU A 191 -1.91 5.74 13.15
CA LEU A 191 -2.73 5.05 12.15
C LEU A 191 -1.92 3.90 11.58
N HIS A 192 -2.38 2.67 11.84
CA HIS A 192 -1.76 1.46 11.33
C HIS A 192 -2.42 1.02 10.03
N TRP A 193 -3.73 0.96 9.98
CA TRP A 193 -4.53 0.62 8.80
C TRP A 193 -5.93 1.22 8.95
N TYR A 194 -6.71 1.29 7.87
CA TYR A 194 -8.14 1.58 7.97
C TYR A 194 -8.93 0.90 6.86
N THR A 195 -10.23 0.71 7.10
CA THR A 195 -11.20 0.31 6.08
C THR A 195 -12.32 1.33 5.96
N VAL A 196 -12.87 1.44 4.77
CA VAL A 196 -14.12 2.18 4.51
C VAL A 196 -15.08 1.24 3.82
N SER A 197 -16.17 0.87 4.49
CA SER A 197 -17.30 0.16 3.88
C SER A 197 -18.38 1.15 3.51
N TYR A 198 -18.82 1.16 2.26
CA TYR A 198 -19.78 2.14 1.78
C TYR A 198 -20.69 1.56 0.70
N VAL A 199 -21.87 2.16 0.55
CA VAL A 199 -22.84 1.74 -0.46
C VAL A 199 -22.77 2.66 -1.68
N GLN A 200 -22.83 2.08 -2.88
CA GLN A 200 -22.99 2.82 -4.13
C GLN A 200 -23.99 2.07 -5.01
N GLY A 201 -25.13 2.71 -5.30
CA GLY A 201 -26.25 2.05 -5.94
C GLY A 201 -26.77 0.88 -5.11
N LYS A 202 -26.62 -0.33 -5.66
CA LYS A 202 -27.07 -1.61 -5.07
C LYS A 202 -25.93 -2.44 -4.46
N ASP A 203 -24.69 -1.97 -4.59
CA ASP A 203 -23.50 -2.72 -4.25
C ASP A 203 -22.86 -2.09 -3.00
N VAL A 204 -22.25 -2.94 -2.18
CA VAL A 204 -21.45 -2.52 -1.03
C VAL A 204 -19.99 -2.69 -1.41
N TYR A 205 -19.19 -1.66 -1.18
CA TYR A 205 -17.76 -1.65 -1.44
C TYR A 205 -17.00 -1.67 -0.13
N LEU A 206 -15.84 -2.31 -0.14
CA LEU A 206 -14.85 -2.27 0.93
C LEU A 206 -13.54 -1.73 0.36
N PHE A 207 -13.19 -0.52 0.76
CA PHE A 207 -11.83 0.00 0.62
C PHE A 207 -11.01 -0.38 1.86
N LYS A 208 -9.77 -0.81 1.67
CA LYS A 208 -8.79 -1.07 2.73
C LYS A 208 -7.47 -0.41 2.41
N MET A 209 -6.93 0.34 3.37
CA MET A 209 -5.55 0.79 3.41
C MET A 209 -4.75 -0.08 4.38
N ASN A 210 -3.73 -0.77 3.89
CA ASN A 210 -2.83 -1.60 4.70
C ASN A 210 -1.71 -0.77 5.34
N SER A 211 -1.04 -1.34 6.34
CA SER A 211 0.02 -0.67 7.10
C SER A 211 1.32 -0.40 6.36
N ASN A 212 1.50 -1.03 5.20
CA ASN A 212 2.60 -0.75 4.29
C ASN A 212 2.23 0.31 3.24
N GLY A 213 1.01 0.85 3.24
CA GLY A 213 0.53 1.84 2.27
C GLY A 213 -0.13 1.25 1.01
N THR A 214 -0.19 -0.07 0.86
CA THR A 214 -0.95 -0.68 -0.24
C THR A 214 -2.43 -0.61 0.05
N VAL A 215 -3.24 -0.59 -1.01
CA VAL A 215 -4.69 -0.53 -0.89
C VAL A 215 -5.38 -1.60 -1.71
N ASN A 216 -6.55 -2.01 -1.25
CA ASN A 216 -7.47 -2.87 -1.96
C ASN A 216 -8.86 -2.23 -1.93
N GLU A 217 -9.63 -2.40 -3.00
CA GLU A 217 -11.00 -1.90 -3.10
C GLU A 217 -11.84 -2.85 -3.94
N ASP A 218 -12.80 -3.50 -3.29
CA ASP A 218 -13.60 -4.57 -3.89
C ASP A 218 -15.08 -4.44 -3.51
N VAL A 219 -15.92 -5.00 -4.37
CA VAL A 219 -17.35 -5.19 -4.04
C VAL A 219 -17.42 -6.33 -3.03
N VAL A 220 -18.13 -6.09 -1.93
CA VAL A 220 -18.42 -7.11 -0.95
C VAL A 220 -19.43 -8.06 -1.57
N ASP A 221 -18.96 -9.23 -1.99
CA ASP A 221 -19.83 -10.32 -2.46
C ASP A 221 -20.72 -10.76 -1.31
N VAL A 222 -21.96 -10.27 -1.31
CA VAL A 222 -23.02 -10.81 -0.47
C VAL A 222 -23.43 -12.12 -1.13
N PRO A 223 -23.22 -13.29 -0.51
CA PRO A 223 -23.56 -14.56 -1.16
C PRO A 223 -25.07 -14.62 -1.40
N GLN A 224 -25.51 -14.26 -2.60
CA GLN A 224 -26.83 -14.62 -3.10
C GLN A 224 -26.68 -16.03 -3.68
N ASP A 225 -27.17 -17.02 -2.94
CA ASP A 225 -27.31 -18.41 -3.36
C ASP A 225 -26.02 -19.25 -3.56
N GLY A 226 -24.90 -18.85 -2.95
CA GLY A 226 -23.71 -19.71 -2.83
C GLY A 226 -23.05 -20.11 -4.16
N THR A 227 -23.38 -19.42 -5.25
CA THR A 227 -22.77 -19.62 -6.56
C THR A 227 -21.51 -18.77 -6.64
N GLN A 228 -20.34 -19.41 -6.43
CA GLN A 228 -19.06 -18.77 -6.73
C GLN A 228 -18.97 -18.55 -8.24
N THR A 229 -18.94 -17.30 -8.68
CA THR A 229 -18.61 -16.97 -10.06
C THR A 229 -17.20 -17.50 -10.33
N PRO A 230 -16.96 -18.27 -11.42
CA PRO A 230 -15.62 -18.73 -11.74
C PRO A 230 -14.69 -17.53 -11.89
N VAL A 231 -13.55 -17.54 -11.19
CA VAL A 231 -12.54 -16.50 -11.34
C VAL A 231 -12.09 -16.51 -12.79
N ALA A 232 -12.35 -15.40 -13.50
CA ALA A 232 -11.95 -15.26 -14.89
C ALA A 232 -10.43 -15.33 -14.99
N THR A 233 -9.90 -16.21 -15.84
CA THR A 233 -8.47 -16.33 -16.09
C THR A 233 -7.93 -15.04 -16.69
N SER A 234 -6.84 -14.52 -16.12
CA SER A 234 -6.14 -13.33 -16.59
C SER A 234 -4.93 -13.70 -17.45
N VAL A 235 -4.58 -12.84 -18.41
CA VAL A 235 -3.32 -12.99 -19.17
C VAL A 235 -2.06 -12.84 -18.30
N PHE A 236 -2.23 -12.30 -17.09
CA PHE A 236 -1.18 -12.17 -16.07
C PHE A 236 -1.08 -13.35 -15.12
N ASP A 237 -1.99 -14.33 -15.21
CA ASP A 237 -1.91 -15.51 -14.35
C ASP A 237 -0.59 -16.25 -14.58
N LEU A 238 0.05 -16.58 -13.45
CA LEU A 238 1.30 -17.32 -13.44
C LEU A 238 1.02 -18.80 -13.72
N LYS A 239 1.83 -19.39 -14.59
CA LYS A 239 1.92 -20.85 -14.71
C LYS A 239 2.61 -21.42 -13.47
N PRO A 240 2.44 -22.73 -13.15
CA PRO A 240 3.08 -23.33 -11.98
C PRO A 240 4.59 -23.07 -11.86
N GLU A 241 5.34 -23.20 -12.96
CA GLU A 241 6.79 -22.92 -12.97
C GLU A 241 7.13 -21.43 -12.72
N GLU A 242 6.27 -20.52 -13.19
CA GLU A 242 6.40 -19.08 -12.97
C GLU A 242 6.06 -18.75 -11.49
N GLN A 243 5.12 -19.47 -10.90
CA GLN A 243 4.70 -19.32 -9.51
C GLN A 243 5.78 -19.78 -8.52
N ASP A 244 6.43 -20.92 -8.75
CA ASP A 244 7.58 -21.35 -7.94
C ASP A 244 8.70 -20.30 -7.99
N ARG A 245 8.95 -19.75 -9.18
CA ARG A 245 9.96 -18.71 -9.37
C ARG A 245 9.58 -17.40 -8.68
N TYR A 246 8.30 -17.03 -8.71
CA TYR A 246 7.77 -15.88 -7.99
C TYR A 246 8.09 -15.97 -6.50
N TYR A 247 7.73 -17.08 -5.83
CA TYR A 247 7.97 -17.22 -4.40
C TYR A 247 9.45 -17.28 -4.06
N ASN A 248 10.26 -18.00 -4.84
CA ASN A 248 11.72 -18.01 -4.63
C ASN A 248 12.32 -16.60 -4.74
N TYR A 249 11.89 -15.81 -5.73
CA TYR A 249 12.34 -14.43 -5.88
C TYR A 249 11.84 -13.53 -4.75
N MET A 250 10.59 -13.68 -4.30
CA MET A 250 10.02 -12.92 -3.19
C MET A 250 10.85 -13.05 -1.90
N TYR A 251 11.30 -14.26 -1.59
CA TYR A 251 12.10 -14.54 -0.39
C TYR A 251 13.57 -14.15 -0.56
N GLU A 252 14.21 -14.54 -1.66
CA GLU A 252 15.65 -14.35 -1.83
C GLU A 252 16.03 -12.99 -2.44
N LYS A 253 15.16 -12.43 -3.29
CA LYS A 253 15.36 -11.17 -4.03
C LYS A 253 16.68 -11.14 -4.83
N LYS A 254 17.08 -12.30 -5.36
CA LYS A 254 18.31 -12.48 -6.15
C LYS A 254 18.02 -12.49 -7.64
N ASP A 255 18.72 -11.64 -8.38
CA ASP A 255 18.54 -11.47 -9.83
C ASP A 255 18.85 -12.74 -10.63
N GLU A 256 19.69 -13.63 -10.11
CA GLU A 256 19.99 -14.90 -10.77
C GLU A 256 18.74 -15.78 -10.96
N LEU A 257 17.72 -15.61 -10.12
CA LEU A 257 16.44 -16.31 -10.25
C LEU A 257 15.59 -15.78 -11.43
N LEU A 258 15.91 -14.60 -11.96
CA LEU A 258 15.29 -14.05 -13.17
C LEU A 258 15.94 -14.57 -14.46
N ARG A 259 16.96 -15.42 -14.36
CA ARG A 259 17.68 -15.95 -15.52
C ARG A 259 16.74 -16.65 -16.51
N GLY A 260 16.86 -16.26 -17.76
CA GLY A 260 16.11 -16.83 -18.88
C GLY A 260 14.66 -16.37 -18.97
N LEU A 261 14.18 -15.52 -18.04
CA LEU A 261 12.86 -14.91 -18.16
C LEU A 261 12.84 -13.90 -19.31
N SER A 262 11.74 -13.88 -20.05
CA SER A 262 11.45 -12.83 -21.00
C SER A 262 10.99 -11.55 -20.28
N PRO A 263 10.97 -10.39 -20.96
CA PRO A 263 10.39 -9.18 -20.38
C PRO A 263 8.93 -9.35 -19.96
N ILE A 264 8.15 -10.16 -20.69
CA ILE A 264 6.75 -10.46 -20.35
C ILE A 264 6.68 -11.25 -19.03
N ASP A 265 7.54 -12.25 -18.84
CA ASP A 265 7.52 -13.07 -17.63
C ASP A 265 7.88 -12.23 -16.39
N VAL A 266 8.88 -11.34 -16.51
CA VAL A 266 9.24 -10.40 -15.44
C VAL A 266 8.07 -9.45 -15.12
N LEU A 267 7.36 -8.95 -16.14
CA LEU A 267 6.16 -8.14 -15.93
C LEU A 267 5.06 -8.90 -15.18
N LYS A 268 4.84 -10.19 -15.49
CA LYS A 268 3.86 -11.01 -14.75
C LYS A 268 4.23 -11.16 -13.28
N LEU A 269 5.51 -11.40 -12.96
CA LEU A 269 5.99 -11.44 -11.58
C LEU A 269 5.73 -10.10 -10.87
N TYR A 270 5.95 -8.98 -11.56
CA TYR A 270 5.69 -7.65 -11.03
C TYR A 270 4.20 -7.43 -10.75
N VAL A 271 3.33 -7.74 -11.71
CA VAL A 271 1.87 -7.64 -11.55
C VAL A 271 1.39 -8.51 -10.39
N LYS A 272 1.91 -9.73 -10.25
CA LYS A 272 1.60 -10.60 -9.10
C LYS A 272 2.06 -9.97 -7.76
N ALA A 273 3.23 -9.34 -7.73
CA ALA A 273 3.71 -8.63 -6.55
C ALA A 273 2.85 -7.40 -6.21
N GLN A 274 2.24 -6.75 -7.20
CA GLN A 274 1.24 -5.70 -6.97
C GLN A 274 -0.05 -6.26 -6.35
N GLN A 275 -0.55 -7.39 -6.88
CA GLN A 275 -1.75 -8.06 -6.35
C GLN A 275 -1.60 -8.49 -4.89
N GLU A 276 -0.42 -8.98 -4.53
CA GLU A 276 -0.13 -9.45 -3.18
C GLU A 276 0.41 -8.35 -2.25
N GLY A 277 0.50 -7.10 -2.72
CA GLY A 277 1.02 -5.98 -1.93
C GLY A 277 2.49 -6.12 -1.51
N GLN A 278 3.28 -6.91 -2.25
CA GLN A 278 4.69 -7.21 -1.96
C GLN A 278 5.60 -6.08 -2.45
N LEU A 279 5.60 -4.95 -1.73
CA LEU A 279 6.33 -3.74 -2.13
C LEU A 279 7.84 -3.95 -2.30
N GLU A 280 8.48 -4.73 -1.43
CA GLU A 280 9.92 -4.98 -1.57
C GLU A 280 10.23 -5.79 -2.84
N MET A 281 9.35 -6.71 -3.22
CA MET A 281 9.49 -7.47 -4.46
C MET A 281 9.24 -6.57 -5.68
N GLN A 282 8.25 -5.68 -5.61
CA GLN A 282 8.01 -4.67 -6.64
C GLN A 282 9.25 -3.80 -6.85
N TYR A 283 9.85 -3.29 -5.77
CA TYR A 283 11.10 -2.53 -5.83
C TYR A 283 12.22 -3.37 -6.46
N ALA A 284 12.43 -4.60 -5.97
CA ALA A 284 13.49 -5.48 -6.46
C ALA A 284 13.36 -5.83 -7.95
N LEU A 285 12.15 -5.84 -8.52
CA LEU A 285 11.93 -6.11 -9.94
C LEU A 285 12.23 -4.90 -10.84
N HIS A 286 12.39 -3.71 -10.27
CA HIS A 286 12.87 -2.55 -11.00
C HIS A 286 14.39 -2.57 -11.18
N ILE A 287 14.87 -1.72 -12.08
CA ILE A 287 16.29 -1.53 -12.32
C ILE A 287 16.96 -0.95 -11.07
N GLU A 288 18.05 -1.57 -10.64
CA GLU A 288 18.82 -1.12 -9.47
C GLU A 288 20.26 -0.75 -9.82
N ASP A 289 20.61 -0.62 -11.09
CA ASP A 289 21.95 -0.20 -11.48
C ASP A 289 22.22 1.28 -11.15
N ASP A 290 23.50 1.59 -10.91
CA ASP A 290 23.97 2.97 -10.74
C ASP A 290 23.71 3.81 -12.01
N GLY A 291 23.32 5.07 -11.83
CA GLY A 291 23.02 5.99 -12.94
C GLY A 291 21.56 5.97 -13.40
N SER A 292 20.72 5.09 -12.86
CA SER A 292 19.26 5.20 -12.97
C SER A 292 18.73 6.14 -11.89
N GLU A 293 17.87 7.08 -12.26
CA GLU A 293 17.10 7.86 -11.29
C GLU A 293 16.09 6.93 -10.61
N LYS A 294 16.30 6.66 -9.31
CA LYS A 294 15.50 5.73 -8.51
C LYS A 294 15.47 6.16 -7.04
N PRO A 295 14.36 5.94 -6.32
CA PRO A 295 14.34 6.11 -4.86
C PRO A 295 15.22 5.06 -4.18
N THR A 296 15.58 5.26 -2.91
CA THR A 296 16.09 4.15 -2.09
C THR A 296 14.95 3.21 -1.70
N PRO A 297 15.22 1.95 -1.28
CA PRO A 297 14.16 1.05 -0.82
C PRO A 297 13.33 1.66 0.32
N GLU A 298 13.99 2.30 1.28
CA GLU A 298 13.32 2.93 2.43
C GLU A 298 12.46 4.11 1.99
N GLN A 299 12.96 4.92 1.05
CA GLN A 299 12.21 6.03 0.49
C GLN A 299 10.97 5.53 -0.26
N TYR A 300 11.11 4.52 -1.12
CA TYR A 300 9.99 3.93 -1.84
C TYR A 300 8.90 3.40 -0.89
N LEU A 301 9.29 2.62 0.12
CA LEU A 301 8.35 2.06 1.10
C LEU A 301 7.65 3.16 1.92
N GLU A 302 8.35 4.24 2.24
CA GLU A 302 7.79 5.36 2.99
C GLU A 302 6.88 6.25 2.12
N ASP A 303 7.23 6.45 0.86
CA ASP A 303 6.43 7.23 -0.09
C ASP A 303 5.08 6.53 -0.37
N MET A 304 5.07 5.19 -0.45
CA MET A 304 3.83 4.41 -0.59
C MET A 304 2.84 4.64 0.55
N LYS A 305 3.31 4.82 1.79
CA LYS A 305 2.46 5.11 2.95
C LYS A 305 1.86 6.52 2.92
N LYS A 306 2.51 7.42 2.19
CA LYS A 306 2.14 8.83 2.13
C LYS A 306 1.18 9.13 0.99
N ASP A 307 0.98 8.25 0.01
CA ASP A 307 0.11 8.55 -1.14
C ASP A 307 -1.06 7.55 -1.29
N PRO A 308 -2.08 7.64 -0.41
CA PRO A 308 -3.27 6.78 -0.50
C PRO A 308 -4.03 6.92 -1.82
N VAL A 309 -4.04 8.13 -2.40
CA VAL A 309 -4.73 8.42 -3.66
C VAL A 309 -3.99 7.77 -4.83
N GLY A 310 -2.67 7.93 -4.90
CA GLY A 310 -1.83 7.24 -5.89
C GLY A 310 -1.92 5.72 -5.75
N ALA A 311 -1.95 5.19 -4.52
CA ALA A 311 -2.14 3.78 -4.26
C ALA A 311 -3.50 3.28 -4.79
N ARG A 312 -4.61 4.01 -4.52
CA ARG A 312 -5.96 3.66 -5.01
C ARG A 312 -6.05 3.72 -6.53
N ASN A 313 -5.42 4.71 -7.15
CA ASN A 313 -5.36 4.80 -8.61
C ASN A 313 -4.58 3.63 -9.23
N SER A 314 -3.45 3.27 -8.62
CA SER A 314 -2.64 2.12 -9.03
C SER A 314 -3.41 0.81 -8.89
N TRP A 315 -4.17 0.64 -7.80
CA TRP A 315 -5.06 -0.51 -7.60
C TRP A 315 -6.15 -0.60 -8.67
N LYS A 316 -6.82 0.52 -8.98
CA LYS A 316 -7.83 0.57 -10.06
C LYS A 316 -7.24 0.19 -11.42
N GLN A 317 -6.01 0.65 -11.72
CA GLN A 317 -5.30 0.27 -12.93
C GLN A 317 -4.97 -1.23 -12.94
N LEU A 318 -4.49 -1.78 -11.82
CA LEU A 318 -4.21 -3.20 -11.67
C LEU A 318 -5.46 -4.06 -11.88
N LYS A 319 -6.58 -3.70 -11.27
CA LYS A 319 -7.86 -4.40 -11.43
C LYS A 319 -8.32 -4.38 -12.88
N LYS A 320 -8.24 -3.23 -13.55
CA LYS A 320 -8.49 -3.10 -14.98
C LYS A 320 -7.59 -4.05 -15.80
N MET A 321 -6.30 -4.13 -15.48
CA MET A 321 -5.38 -5.06 -16.15
C MET A 321 -5.76 -6.52 -15.93
N GLN A 322 -6.17 -6.90 -14.73
CA GLN A 322 -6.56 -8.28 -14.45
C GLN A 322 -7.80 -8.69 -15.24
N GLU A 323 -8.83 -7.85 -15.24
CA GLU A 323 -10.15 -8.17 -15.80
C GLU A 323 -10.21 -7.99 -17.33
N LEU A 324 -9.62 -6.89 -17.82
CA LEU A 324 -9.82 -6.42 -19.18
C LEU A 324 -8.61 -6.61 -20.09
N ALA A 325 -7.42 -6.97 -19.60
CA ALA A 325 -6.31 -7.25 -20.50
C ALA A 325 -6.64 -8.45 -21.41
N SER A 326 -6.45 -8.25 -22.71
CA SER A 326 -6.73 -9.24 -23.75
C SER A 326 -5.46 -9.86 -24.31
N ASP A 327 -4.37 -9.09 -24.39
CA ASP A 327 -3.14 -9.50 -25.04
C ASP A 327 -1.92 -8.76 -24.47
N ILE A 328 -0.77 -9.41 -24.51
CA ILE A 328 0.52 -8.86 -24.09
C ILE A 328 1.52 -9.07 -25.23
N THR A 329 2.00 -7.98 -25.81
CA THR A 329 2.97 -8.01 -26.93
C THR A 329 4.30 -7.41 -26.53
N LEU A 330 5.38 -7.94 -27.11
CA LEU A 330 6.75 -7.48 -26.87
C LEU A 330 7.27 -6.71 -28.09
N GLU A 331 7.71 -5.48 -27.88
CA GLU A 331 8.47 -4.69 -28.84
C GLU A 331 9.92 -4.61 -28.38
N GLN A 332 10.82 -5.29 -29.08
CA GLN A 332 12.25 -5.24 -28.78
C GLN A 332 12.86 -3.98 -29.40
N THR A 333 13.35 -3.06 -28.58
CA THR A 333 13.96 -1.80 -29.07
C THR A 333 15.47 -1.92 -29.24
N SER A 334 16.14 -2.73 -28.42
CA SER A 334 17.57 -3.10 -28.55
C SER A 334 17.87 -4.44 -27.89
N ASP A 335 19.13 -4.87 -27.83
CA ASP A 335 19.54 -6.07 -27.08
C ASP A 335 19.36 -5.94 -25.55
N LYS A 336 19.25 -4.71 -25.06
CA LYS A 336 19.18 -4.34 -23.64
C LYS A 336 17.90 -3.63 -23.23
N GLU A 337 17.07 -3.21 -24.18
CA GLU A 337 15.81 -2.51 -23.92
C GLU A 337 14.66 -3.17 -24.70
N ALA A 338 13.47 -3.15 -24.10
CA ALA A 338 12.23 -3.56 -24.74
C ALA A 338 11.04 -2.80 -24.14
N VAL A 339 9.91 -2.85 -24.82
CA VAL A 339 8.63 -2.35 -24.34
C VAL A 339 7.63 -3.51 -24.35
N VAL A 340 6.98 -3.74 -23.22
CA VAL A 340 5.85 -4.68 -23.12
C VAL A 340 4.55 -3.88 -23.19
N TRP A 341 3.74 -4.17 -24.19
CA TRP A 341 2.46 -3.51 -24.42
C TRP A 341 1.31 -4.40 -23.97
N VAL A 342 0.38 -3.84 -23.20
CA VAL A 342 -0.83 -4.51 -22.73
C VAL A 342 -2.03 -3.90 -23.45
N ALA A 343 -2.78 -4.73 -24.16
CA ALA A 343 -4.02 -4.34 -24.84
C ALA A 343 -5.24 -4.78 -24.04
N PHE A 344 -6.36 -4.05 -24.19
CA PHE A 344 -7.58 -4.28 -23.42
C PHE A 344 -8.78 -4.62 -24.32
N LYS A 345 -9.68 -5.48 -23.80
CA LYS A 345 -10.92 -5.93 -24.46
C LYS A 345 -11.89 -4.78 -24.75
N ASP A 346 -11.83 -3.71 -23.94
CA ASP A 346 -12.68 -2.54 -24.03
C ASP A 346 -12.20 -1.49 -25.07
N ASN A 347 -11.12 -1.80 -25.80
CA ASN A 347 -10.45 -0.90 -26.75
C ASN A 347 -9.92 0.40 -26.12
N SER A 348 -9.69 0.42 -24.81
CA SER A 348 -8.97 1.52 -24.17
C SER A 348 -7.49 1.55 -24.57
N ASP A 349 -6.84 2.69 -24.31
CA ASP A 349 -5.44 2.89 -24.65
C ASP A 349 -4.54 1.82 -24.06
N LYS A 350 -3.57 1.35 -24.87
CA LYS A 350 -2.59 0.36 -24.43
C LYS A 350 -1.70 0.93 -23.33
N VAL A 351 -1.35 0.10 -22.36
CA VAL A 351 -0.35 0.44 -21.35
C VAL A 351 1.00 -0.11 -21.77
N ALA A 352 2.05 0.70 -21.61
CA ALA A 352 3.43 0.34 -21.94
C ALA A 352 4.28 0.18 -20.68
N TYR A 353 5.02 -0.92 -20.59
CA TYR A 353 6.03 -1.16 -19.57
C TYR A 353 7.41 -1.16 -20.21
N LYS A 354 8.26 -0.21 -19.83
CA LYS A 354 9.64 -0.18 -20.30
C LYS A 354 10.46 -1.19 -19.51
N MET A 355 11.16 -2.05 -20.25
CA MET A 355 12.00 -3.11 -19.71
C MET A 355 13.45 -2.86 -20.13
N GLN A 356 14.38 -3.13 -19.22
CA GLN A 356 15.81 -3.03 -19.52
C GLN A 356 16.61 -4.12 -18.81
N LYS A 357 17.74 -4.53 -19.41
CA LYS A 357 18.66 -5.45 -18.77
C LYS A 357 19.55 -4.71 -17.76
N ASN A 358 19.71 -5.31 -16.58
CA ASN A 358 20.71 -4.85 -15.61
C ASN A 358 22.15 -5.16 -16.10
N LYS A 359 23.16 -4.73 -15.35
CA LYS A 359 24.60 -5.00 -15.61
C LYS A 359 24.92 -6.49 -15.74
N GLN A 360 24.13 -7.37 -15.11
CA GLN A 360 24.28 -8.83 -15.16
C GLN A 360 23.53 -9.47 -16.35
N GLY A 361 22.74 -8.70 -17.10
CA GLY A 361 21.99 -9.15 -18.27
C GLY A 361 20.57 -9.64 -18.00
N PHE A 362 20.04 -9.44 -16.79
CA PHE A 362 18.68 -9.83 -16.41
C PHE A 362 17.68 -8.70 -16.67
N TRP A 363 16.50 -9.04 -17.21
CA TRP A 363 15.45 -8.06 -17.46
C TRP A 363 14.84 -7.53 -16.16
N LYS A 364 14.61 -6.21 -16.12
CA LYS A 364 14.04 -5.45 -15.01
C LYS A 364 13.08 -4.37 -15.55
N LEU A 365 12.16 -3.90 -14.71
CA LEU A 365 11.31 -2.77 -15.01
C LEU A 365 12.10 -1.45 -14.92
N SER A 366 11.81 -0.52 -15.81
CA SER A 366 12.34 0.85 -15.70
C SER A 366 11.51 1.66 -14.70
N TRP A 367 12.15 2.51 -13.90
CA TRP A 367 11.47 3.44 -12.98
C TRP A 367 10.70 4.55 -13.70
N MET A 368 11.13 4.91 -14.91
CA MET A 368 10.47 5.94 -15.70
C MET A 368 9.60 5.30 -16.78
N ALA A 369 8.31 5.61 -16.75
CA ALA A 369 7.49 5.57 -17.95
C ALA A 369 8.02 6.66 -18.91
N ARG A 370 8.07 6.39 -20.22
CA ARG A 370 8.36 7.48 -21.16
C ARG A 370 7.18 8.44 -21.20
N GLN A 371 7.52 9.73 -21.15
CA GLN A 371 6.69 10.86 -21.58
C GLN A 371 6.28 10.72 -23.05
#